data_AF-A0A7C4SJH5-F1
#
_entry.id   AF-A0A7C4SJH5-F1
#
_cell.length_a   1.000
_cell.length_b   1.000
_cell.length_c   1.000
_cell.angle_alpha   90.00
_cell.angle_beta   90.00
_cell.angle_gamma   90.00
#
_symmetry.space_group_name_H-M   'P 1'
#
loop_
_entity.id
_entity.type
_entity.pdbx_description
1 polymer ?
#
loop_
_entity_poly.entity_id
_entity_poly.type
_entity_poly.pdbx_seq_one_letter_code
_entity_poly.pdbx_strand_id
1 'polypeptide(L)'
;MPAIEVGRICVKLRGREAGRKCVIVDIIDNNYVLITGPKELTGVKRRRVNIGHVEPLDKKVEISKGASDEEVMRSLEASNLVDFMKARLKVGREMLLKVKALREGAS
;
A
#
# COMPACT_ATOMS: atom_id res chain seq x y z
N MET A 1 -15.45 -3.06 5.00
CA MET A 1 -14.82 -1.77 4.63
C MET A 1 -13.33 -1.88 4.81
N PRO A 2 -12.49 -1.86 3.76
CA PRO A 2 -11.07 -1.71 3.99
C PRO A 2 -10.84 -0.24 4.37
N ALA A 3 -10.74 0.01 5.68
CA ALA A 3 -10.45 1.33 6.22
C ALA A 3 -9.08 1.78 5.68
N ILE A 4 -9.09 2.81 4.84
CA ILE A 4 -7.88 3.52 4.45
C ILE A 4 -7.39 4.22 5.71
N GLU A 5 -6.36 3.64 6.33
CA GLU A 5 -5.77 4.11 7.58
C GLU A 5 -4.27 4.29 7.43
N VAL A 6 -3.70 5.16 8.25
CA VAL A 6 -2.24 5.26 8.40
C VAL A 6 -1.70 3.89 8.87
N GLY A 7 -0.62 3.46 8.23
CA GLY A 7 0.01 2.17 8.46
C GLY A 7 -0.61 0.99 7.69
N ARG A 8 -1.69 1.21 6.95
CA ARG A 8 -2.27 0.15 6.12
C ARG A 8 -1.35 -0.19 4.95
N ILE A 9 -1.08 -1.48 4.74
CA ILE A 9 -0.32 -1.94 3.58
C ILE A 9 -1.24 -1.99 2.37
N CYS A 10 -0.78 -1.47 1.25
CA CYS A 10 -1.49 -1.46 -0.01
C CYS A 10 -0.64 -2.04 -1.14
N VAL A 11 -1.29 -2.48 -2.22
CA VAL A 11 -0.63 -2.84 -3.47
C VAL A 11 -1.05 -1.88 -4.57
N LYS A 12 -0.10 -1.42 -5.40
CA LYS A 12 -0.45 -0.68 -6.61
C LYS A 12 -1.03 -1.62 -7.66
N LEU A 13 -2.22 -1.29 -8.16
CA LEU A 13 -2.88 -2.06 -9.22
C LEU A 13 -2.45 -1.60 -10.61
N ARG A 14 -2.04 -0.33 -10.76
CA ARG A 14 -1.80 0.32 -12.06
C ARG A 14 -0.50 1.12 -12.08
N GLY A 15 0.07 1.27 -13.28
CA GLY A 15 1.27 2.06 -13.56
C GLY A 15 2.57 1.26 -13.56
N ARG A 16 3.72 1.96 -13.67
CA ARG A 16 5.07 1.34 -13.74
C ARG A 16 5.46 0.51 -12.52
N GLU A 17 4.76 0.71 -11.40
CA GLU A 17 4.96 -0.05 -10.16
C GLU A 17 3.71 -0.81 -9.74
N ALA A 18 2.87 -1.18 -10.72
CA ALA A 18 1.84 -2.20 -10.51
C ALA A 18 2.48 -3.48 -9.95
N GLY A 19 1.85 -4.06 -8.94
CA GLY A 19 2.31 -5.25 -8.23
C GLY A 19 3.35 -5.02 -7.15
N ARG A 20 3.75 -3.76 -6.95
CA ARG A 20 4.58 -3.38 -5.80
C ARG A 20 3.69 -2.99 -4.62
N LYS A 21 4.16 -3.33 -3.43
CA LYS A 21 3.50 -3.01 -2.17
C LYS A 21 4.03 -1.69 -1.63
N CYS A 22 3.19 -0.99 -0.90
CA CYS A 22 3.48 0.27 -0.25
C CYS A 22 2.69 0.38 1.05
N VAL A 23 3.06 1.32 1.90
CA VAL A 23 2.39 1.61 3.16
C VAL A 23 1.83 3.02 3.10
N ILE A 24 0.63 3.22 3.61
CA ILE A 24 0.04 4.56 3.76
C ILE A 24 0.67 5.24 4.96
N VAL A 25 1.34 6.37 4.75
CA VAL A 25 1.98 7.16 5.81
C VAL A 25 1.11 8.34 6.24
N ASP A 26 0.29 8.84 5.32
CA ASP A 26 -0.56 9.99 5.57
C ASP A 26 -1.83 9.91 4.71
N ILE A 27 -2.92 10.46 5.22
CA ILE A 27 -4.18 10.61 4.48
C ILE A 27 -4.35 12.10 4.27
N ILE A 28 -4.21 12.52 3.02
CA ILE A 28 -4.26 13.93 2.64
C ILE A 28 -5.72 14.36 2.53
N ASP A 29 -6.54 13.53 1.90
CA ASP A 29 -7.95 13.77 1.67
C ASP A 29 -8.68 12.44 1.34
N ASN A 30 -9.97 12.51 1.04
CA ASN A 30 -10.80 11.33 0.78
C ASN A 30 -10.43 10.56 -0.50
N ASN A 31 -9.65 11.17 -1.41
CA ASN A 31 -9.26 10.58 -2.69
C ASN A 31 -7.76 10.33 -2.79
N TYR A 32 -6.93 11.04 -2.02
CA TYR A 32 -5.49 10.91 -2.09
C TYR A 32 -4.85 10.57 -0.75
N VAL A 33 -3.89 9.65 -0.84
CA VAL A 33 -3.05 9.22 0.28
C VAL A 33 -1.59 9.44 -0.04
N LEU A 34 -0.80 9.71 0.99
CA LEU A 34 0.64 9.65 0.92
C LEU A 34 1.07 8.22 1.19
N ILE A 35 1.73 7.62 0.22
CA ILE A 35 2.32 6.30 0.37
C ILE A 35 3.84 6.42 0.46
N THR A 36 4.46 5.48 1.17
CA THR A 36 5.89 5.21 1.06
C THR A 36 6.12 3.71 0.88
N GLY A 37 7.20 3.37 0.19
CA GLY A 37 7.73 2.02 0.16
C GLY A 37 9.25 2.16 0.13
N PRO A 38 9.95 1.88 1.25
CA PRO A 38 11.38 2.17 1.34
C PRO A 38 12.10 1.69 0.07
N LYS A 39 12.89 2.57 -0.54
CA LYS A 39 13.40 2.37 -1.90
C LYS A 39 14.21 1.08 -2.02
N GLU A 40 14.87 0.70 -0.93
CA GLU A 40 15.64 -0.54 -0.77
C GLU A 40 14.76 -1.80 -0.72
N LEU A 41 13.51 -1.67 -0.28
CA LEU A 41 12.56 -2.76 -0.10
C LEU A 41 11.72 -3.01 -1.36
N THR A 42 11.00 -1.97 -1.79
CA THR A 42 10.02 -2.09 -2.88
C THR A 42 10.35 -1.17 -4.05
N GLY A 43 11.22 -0.18 -3.86
CA GLY A 43 11.53 0.84 -4.87
C GLY A 43 10.36 1.79 -5.15
N VAL A 44 9.36 1.86 -4.26
CA VAL A 44 8.22 2.78 -4.39
C VAL A 44 8.53 4.10 -3.73
N LYS A 45 8.83 5.13 -4.51
CA LYS A 45 9.14 6.45 -3.95
C LYS A 45 7.95 7.02 -3.18
N ARG A 46 8.24 7.69 -2.06
CA ARG A 46 7.28 8.47 -1.29
C ARG A 46 6.59 9.48 -2.20
N ARG A 47 5.28 9.33 -2.38
CA ARG A 47 4.49 10.18 -3.28
C ARG A 47 3.01 10.16 -2.92
N ARG A 48 2.31 11.20 -3.34
CA ARG A 48 0.84 11.24 -3.33
C ARG A 48 0.28 10.32 -4.41
N VAL A 49 -0.66 9.46 -4.04
CA VAL A 49 -1.35 8.55 -4.97
C VAL A 49 -2.84 8.58 -4.69
N ASN A 50 -3.63 8.45 -5.76
CA ASN A 50 -5.07 8.32 -5.65
C ASN A 50 -5.44 6.94 -5.07
N ILE A 51 -6.34 6.91 -4.10
CA ILE A 51 -6.84 5.69 -3.43
C ILE A 51 -7.41 4.70 -4.45
N GLY A 52 -7.97 5.17 -5.56
CA GLY A 52 -8.46 4.31 -6.65
C GLY A 52 -7.39 3.45 -7.31
N HIS A 53 -6.10 3.80 -7.23
CA HIS A 53 -4.99 3.07 -7.83
C HIS A 53 -4.27 2.09 -6.89
N VAL A 54 -4.57 2.17 -5.60
CA VAL A 54 -4.00 1.32 -4.57
C VAL A 54 -5.11 0.44 -4.00
N GLU A 55 -4.78 -0.81 -3.71
CA GLU A 55 -5.68 -1.70 -3.00
C GLU A 55 -5.15 -1.95 -1.60
N PRO A 56 -5.88 -1.56 -0.55
CA PRO A 56 -5.54 -1.91 0.82
C PRO A 56 -5.61 -3.43 1.01
N LEU A 57 -4.61 -3.97 1.68
CA LEU A 57 -4.53 -5.38 2.08
C LEU A 57 -5.04 -5.55 3.52
N ASP A 58 -5.19 -6.80 3.95
CA ASP A 58 -5.58 -7.14 5.32
C ASP A 58 -4.52 -6.78 6.37
N LYS A 59 -3.28 -6.56 5.92
CA LYS A 59 -2.14 -6.26 6.81
C LYS A 59 -2.03 -4.77 7.13
N LYS A 60 -1.71 -4.50 8.39
CA LYS A 60 -1.44 -3.17 8.94
C LYS A 60 -0.11 -3.18 9.67
N VAL A 61 0.56 -2.04 9.66
CA VAL A 61 1.75 -1.74 10.44
C VAL A 61 1.39 -0.58 11.36
N GLU A 62 1.85 -0.61 12.60
CA GLU A 62 1.71 0.55 13.48
C GLU A 62 2.80 1.57 13.16
N ILE A 63 2.39 2.70 12.59
CA ILE A 63 3.27 3.86 12.34
C ILE A 63 2.52 5.15 12.69
N SER A 64 3.29 6.16 13.05
CA SER A 64 2.78 7.51 13.24
C SER A 64 2.43 8.16 11.91
N LYS A 65 1.43 9.06 11.94
CA LYS A 65 1.07 9.89 10.79
C LYS A 65 2.28 10.73 10.37
N GLY A 66 2.65 10.64 9.09
CA GLY A 66 3.80 11.37 8.53
C GLY A 66 5.17 10.73 8.78
N ALA A 67 5.23 9.50 9.32
CA ALA A 67 6.46 8.79 9.64
C ALA A 67 7.55 8.89 8.56
N SER A 68 8.80 8.95 9.00
CA SER A 68 9.97 8.97 8.12
C SER A 68 10.22 7.59 7.51
N ASP A 69 10.94 7.53 6.39
CA ASP A 69 11.25 6.27 5.71
C ASP A 69 11.98 5.27 6.63
N GLU A 70 12.80 5.77 7.57
CA GLU A 70 13.48 5.00 8.61
C GLU A 70 12.52 4.38 9.63
N GLU A 71 11.56 5.15 10.15
CA GLU A 71 10.53 4.65 11.08
C GLU A 71 9.66 3.58 10.42
N VAL A 72 9.29 3.82 9.16
CA VAL A 72 8.51 2.83 8.39
C VAL A 72 9.32 1.56 8.20
N MET A 73 10.62 1.65 7.91
CA MET A 73 11.49 0.48 7.81
C MET A 73 11.56 -0.30 9.13
N ARG A 74 11.80 0.38 10.27
CA ARG A 74 11.81 -0.27 11.59
C ARG A 74 10.48 -0.93 11.93
N SER A 75 9.37 -0.29 11.61
CA SER A 75 8.04 -0.82 11.92
C SER A 75 7.70 -2.03 11.05
N LEU A 76 8.18 -2.04 9.81
CA LEU A 76 8.09 -3.18 8.90
C LEU A 76 8.93 -4.37 9.36
N GLU A 77 10.13 -4.10 9.88
CA GLU A 77 11.02 -5.10 10.50
C GLU A 77 10.40 -5.67 11.77
N ALA A 78 9.90 -4.82 12.66
CA ALA A 78 9.22 -5.24 13.89
C ALA A 78 7.97 -6.09 13.60
N SER A 79 7.27 -5.79 12.50
CA SER A 79 6.10 -6.56 12.07
C SER A 79 6.45 -7.82 11.25
N ASN A 80 7.74 -8.08 10.96
CA ASN A 80 8.20 -9.13 10.05
C ASN A 80 7.50 -9.11 8.67
N LEU A 81 7.19 -7.91 8.17
CA LEU A 81 6.51 -7.71 6.87
C LEU A 81 7.46 -7.32 5.75
N VAL A 82 8.77 -7.31 6.03
CA VAL A 82 9.85 -7.01 5.07
C VAL A 82 9.80 -7.94 3.87
N ASP A 83 9.80 -9.27 4.08
CA ASP A 83 9.68 -10.27 3.02
C ASP A 83 8.36 -10.14 2.26
N PHE A 84 7.29 -9.84 3.00
CA PHE A 84 5.99 -9.61 2.38
C PHE A 84 6.05 -8.41 1.44
N MET A 85 6.70 -7.31 1.80
CA MET A 85 6.85 -6.15 0.92
C MET A 85 7.76 -6.42 -0.29
N LYS A 86 8.85 -7.17 -0.12
CA LYS A 86 9.74 -7.56 -1.24
C LYS A 86 9.02 -8.42 -2.27
N ALA A 87 8.05 -9.24 -1.84
CA ALA A 87 7.27 -10.07 -2.75
C ALA A 87 6.42 -9.22 -3.70
N ARG A 88 6.76 -9.27 -5.01
CA ARG A 88 5.91 -8.73 -6.07
C ARG A 88 4.68 -9.59 -6.23
N LEU A 89 3.52 -8.94 -6.24
CA LEU A 89 2.28 -9.58 -6.68
C LEU A 89 2.22 -9.50 -8.20
N LYS A 90 1.97 -10.64 -8.86
CA LYS A 90 1.63 -10.65 -10.28
C LYS A 90 0.25 -10.04 -10.42
N VAL A 91 0.19 -8.74 -10.71
CA VAL A 91 -1.07 -8.06 -11.04
C VAL A 91 -1.46 -8.46 -12.46
N GLY A 92 -1.97 -9.68 -12.57
CA GLY A 92 -2.59 -10.19 -13.78
C GLY A 92 -4.02 -9.68 -13.92
N ARG A 93 -4.60 -9.92 -15.11
CA ARG A 93 -5.99 -9.58 -15.43
C ARG A 93 -6.97 -10.13 -14.39
N GLU A 94 -6.70 -11.33 -13.88
CA GLU A 94 -7.50 -12.03 -12.87
C GLU A 94 -7.53 -11.33 -11.51
N MET A 95 -6.38 -10.85 -11.02
CA MET A 95 -6.33 -10.10 -9.76
C MET A 95 -7.04 -8.76 -9.89
N LEU A 96 -6.90 -8.10 -11.05
CA LEU A 96 -7.54 -6.82 -11.33
C LEU A 96 -9.06 -6.95 -11.46
N LEU A 97 -9.55 -8.07 -12.01
CA LEU A 97 -10.96 -8.44 -12.05
C LEU A 97 -11.51 -8.74 -10.64
N LYS A 98 -10.78 -9.52 -9.83
CA LYS A 98 -11.14 -9.81 -8.43
C LYS A 98 -11.27 -8.53 -7.59
N VAL A 99 -10.32 -7.61 -7.73
CA VAL A 99 -10.34 -6.33 -7.00
C VAL A 99 -11.50 -5.43 -7.47
N LYS A 100 -11.79 -5.38 -8.77
CA LYS A 100 -12.97 -4.66 -9.27
C LYS A 100 -14.27 -5.24 -8.72
N ALA A 101 -14.42 -6.57 -8.75
CA ALA A 101 -15.61 -7.25 -8.24
C ALA A 101 -15.82 -7.00 -6.74
N LEU A 102 -14.74 -7.00 -5.93
CA LEU A 102 -14.80 -6.68 -4.50
C LEU A 102 -15.25 -5.23 -4.23
N ARG A 103 -14.91 -4.29 -5.12
CA ARG A 103 -15.33 -2.89 -5.02
C ARG A 103 -16.78 -2.68 -5.47
N GLU A 104 -17.20 -3.39 -6.52
CA GLU A 104 -18.56 -3.27 -7.09
C GLU A 104 -19.62 -3.98 -6.22
N GLY A 105 -19.25 -5.06 -5.51
CA GLY A 105 -20.16 -5.78 -4.61
C GLY A 105 -20.35 -5.17 -3.22
N ALA A 106 -19.66 -4.07 -2.88
CA ALA A 106 -19.73 -3.40 -1.58
C ALA A 106 -20.72 -2.22 -1.55
N SER A 107 -21.80 -2.32 -2.34
CA SER A 107 -22.91 -1.35 -2.34
C SER A 107 -23.82 -1.53 -1.13
#